data_AF-A0A927MIL6-F1
#
_entry.id   AF-A0A927MIL6-F1
#
_cell.length_a   1.000
_cell.length_b   1.000
_cell.length_c   1.000
_cell.angle_alpha   90.00
_cell.angle_beta   90.00
_cell.angle_gamma   90.00
#
_symmetry.space_group_name_H-M   'P 1'
#
loop_
_entity.id
_entity.type
_entity.pdbx_description
1 polymer ?
#
loop_
_entity_poly.entity_id
_entity_poly.type
_entity_poly.pdbx_seq_one_letter_code
_entity_poly.pdbx_strand_id
1 'polypeptide(L)'
;MNINTSYTSAFSSNQNQQNLQSKKKAEDKDQTAIKSTNDMTTESDRRKKILDEKYSKINEQNKRFENPYDHIFDKYRNQNSPYFRSDLTKKERDAAFSMETSWASHGKGGRYNFNDAAFRNESRYDPTQESVERKAINRQKVNEQLHALFSKNAITIPDNTNLKFTIDPTNFKLTVSGSNDELLMNRLENILNTDNNARELFFHTMKSRTDDSTQFTPEKLEKFHLINQIKTVTGYNLKDLEIVNGKFVTENGTNIFDIYKEELLKNPYTARHASIAASHYGSQLYELAKNGFDSIPDLVLSIDYKNGSLQDMD
;
A
#
# COMPACT_ATOMS: atom_id res chain seq x y z
N MET A 1 33.09 -43.51 -35.07
CA MET A 1 34.24 -42.95 -34.32
C MET A 1 33.62 -42.20 -33.14
N ASN A 2 33.66 -42.81 -31.95
CA ASN A 2 33.06 -42.26 -30.73
C ASN A 2 33.99 -41.17 -30.17
N ILE A 3 33.46 -39.98 -29.95
CA ILE A 3 34.16 -38.94 -29.19
C ILE A 3 33.27 -38.56 -28.02
N ASN A 4 33.69 -39.03 -26.84
CA ASN A 4 33.29 -38.49 -25.55
C ASN A 4 33.88 -37.08 -25.42
N THR A 5 33.07 -36.11 -25.02
CA THR A 5 33.56 -34.86 -24.44
C THR A 5 32.77 -34.54 -23.19
N SER A 6 33.37 -34.87 -22.05
CA SER A 6 32.99 -34.38 -20.73
C SER A 6 33.30 -32.90 -20.65
N TYR A 7 32.28 -32.06 -20.41
CA TYR A 7 32.48 -30.68 -19.99
C TYR A 7 32.18 -30.58 -18.49
N THR A 8 33.24 -30.50 -17.69
CA THR A 8 33.21 -29.95 -16.34
C THR A 8 33.12 -28.42 -16.43
N SER A 9 32.00 -27.83 -16.01
CA SER A 9 31.90 -26.40 -15.71
C SER A 9 31.98 -26.20 -14.19
N ALA A 10 33.07 -25.57 -13.78
CA ALA A 10 33.29 -25.17 -12.40
C ALA A 10 32.82 -23.72 -12.19
N PHE A 11 32.25 -23.48 -11.00
CA PHE A 11 32.06 -22.19 -10.33
C PHE A 11 31.09 -21.15 -10.92
N SER A 12 29.82 -21.24 -10.51
CA SER A 12 28.91 -20.09 -10.32
C SER A 12 27.78 -20.36 -9.29
N SER A 13 28.06 -21.13 -8.23
CA SER A 13 27.03 -21.53 -7.24
C SER A 13 27.04 -20.73 -5.94
N ASN A 14 28.13 -20.03 -5.60
CA ASN A 14 28.27 -19.44 -4.27
C ASN A 14 27.51 -18.12 -4.05
N GLN A 15 27.37 -17.25 -5.06
CA GLN A 15 26.62 -15.99 -4.88
C GLN A 15 25.10 -16.19 -4.80
N ASN A 16 24.56 -17.13 -5.58
CA ASN A 16 23.13 -17.46 -5.52
C ASN A 16 22.76 -18.17 -4.22
N GLN A 17 23.62 -19.05 -3.70
CA GLN A 17 23.40 -19.70 -2.41
C GLN A 17 23.54 -18.73 -1.23
N GLN A 18 24.50 -17.79 -1.28
CA GLN A 18 24.62 -16.74 -0.26
C GLN A 18 23.44 -15.76 -0.31
N ASN A 19 22.93 -15.38 -1.48
CA ASN A 19 21.71 -14.55 -1.63
C ASN A 19 20.45 -15.28 -1.15
N LEU A 20 20.33 -16.58 -1.40
CA LEU A 20 19.22 -17.41 -0.90
C LEU A 20 19.29 -17.62 0.62
N GLN A 21 20.50 -17.79 1.18
CA GLN A 21 20.70 -17.92 2.63
C GLN A 21 20.53 -16.59 3.37
N SER A 22 20.92 -15.46 2.76
CA SER A 22 20.67 -14.12 3.33
C SER A 22 19.21 -13.69 3.18
N LYS A 23 18.50 -14.07 2.10
CA LYS A 23 17.03 -13.98 2.03
C LYS A 23 16.36 -14.81 3.12
N LYS A 24 16.76 -16.08 3.30
CA LYS A 24 16.23 -16.93 4.37
C LYS A 24 16.53 -16.39 5.77
N LYS A 25 17.73 -15.85 6.02
CA LYS A 25 18.07 -15.21 7.31
C LYS A 25 17.35 -13.88 7.54
N ALA A 26 16.97 -13.17 6.48
CA ALA A 26 16.12 -11.98 6.58
C ALA A 26 14.65 -12.36 6.82
N GLU A 27 14.14 -13.39 6.13
CA GLU A 27 12.79 -13.94 6.34
C GLU A 27 12.61 -14.48 7.77
N ASP A 28 13.63 -15.10 8.37
CA ASP A 28 13.58 -15.64 9.74
C ASP A 28 13.60 -14.55 10.83
N LYS A 29 14.07 -13.34 10.49
CA LYS A 29 13.98 -12.15 11.36
C LYS A 29 12.66 -11.37 11.21
N ASP A 30 11.92 -11.59 10.13
CA ASP A 30 10.76 -10.78 9.72
C ASP A 30 9.40 -11.44 10.05
N GLN A 31 9.39 -12.69 10.52
CA GLN A 31 8.15 -13.45 10.80
C GLN A 31 7.30 -12.93 11.97
N THR A 32 7.78 -11.95 12.75
CA THR A 32 7.01 -11.33 13.84
C THR A 32 6.54 -9.91 13.57
N ALA A 33 6.99 -9.31 12.47
CA ALA A 33 6.58 -7.96 12.10
C ALA A 33 5.29 -8.04 11.27
N ILE A 34 4.23 -7.43 11.79
CA ILE A 34 2.99 -7.26 11.05
C ILE A 34 3.22 -6.21 9.97
N LYS A 35 2.67 -6.43 8.78
CA LYS A 35 2.69 -5.46 7.68
C LYS A 35 1.28 -5.12 7.25
N SER A 36 0.92 -3.84 7.34
CA SER A 36 -0.39 -3.35 6.90
C SER A 36 -0.63 -3.54 5.40
N THR A 37 0.44 -3.67 4.62
CA THR A 37 0.41 -3.87 3.17
C THR A 37 1.47 -4.87 2.78
N ASN A 38 1.01 -6.00 2.26
CA ASN A 38 1.86 -7.12 1.87
C ASN A 38 1.98 -7.22 0.35
N ASP A 39 3.18 -7.56 -0.11
CA ASP A 39 3.44 -7.75 -1.53
C ASP A 39 2.57 -8.87 -2.09
N MET A 40 1.96 -8.63 -3.25
CA MET A 40 1.18 -9.62 -3.98
C MET A 40 1.23 -9.31 -5.46
N THR A 41 1.21 -10.36 -6.28
CA THR A 41 1.04 -10.22 -7.73
C THR A 41 -0.46 -10.12 -8.02
N THR A 42 -0.88 -9.00 -8.61
CA THR A 42 -2.26 -8.77 -9.00
C THR A 42 -2.56 -9.32 -10.40
N GLU A 43 -3.83 -9.42 -10.77
CA GLU A 43 -4.22 -9.77 -12.12
C GLU A 43 -3.79 -8.67 -13.12
N SER A 44 -3.86 -7.41 -12.71
CA SER A 44 -3.30 -6.27 -13.43
C SER A 44 -1.82 -6.46 -13.71
N ASP A 45 -1.02 -6.89 -12.72
CA ASP A 45 0.41 -7.13 -12.89
C ASP A 45 0.68 -8.30 -13.84
N ARG A 46 -0.10 -9.39 -13.73
CA ARG A 46 -0.01 -10.54 -14.65
C ARG A 46 -0.27 -10.09 -16.09
N ARG A 47 -1.36 -9.34 -16.33
CA ARG A 47 -1.73 -8.86 -17.65
C ARG A 47 -0.70 -7.87 -18.21
N LYS A 48 -0.20 -6.93 -17.41
CA LYS A 48 0.86 -6.00 -17.83
C LYS A 48 2.10 -6.75 -18.30
N LYS A 49 2.55 -7.75 -17.53
CA LYS A 49 3.71 -8.57 -17.88
C LYS A 49 3.52 -9.30 -19.22
N ILE A 50 2.35 -9.92 -19.42
CA ILE A 50 2.01 -10.59 -20.70
C ILE A 50 2.07 -9.59 -21.87
N LEU A 51 1.50 -8.39 -21.69
CA LEU A 51 1.52 -7.36 -22.72
C LEU A 51 2.93 -6.80 -22.98
N ASP A 52 3.75 -6.61 -21.96
CA ASP A 52 5.13 -6.16 -22.12
C ASP A 52 5.98 -7.19 -22.88
N GLU A 53 5.85 -8.48 -22.55
CA GLU A 53 6.55 -9.56 -23.26
C GLU A 53 6.10 -9.68 -24.72
N LYS A 54 4.80 -9.48 -24.99
CA LYS A 54 4.25 -9.48 -26.36
C LYS A 54 4.76 -8.28 -27.16
N TYR A 55 4.60 -7.07 -26.62
CA TYR A 55 4.81 -5.84 -27.39
C TYR A 55 6.27 -5.40 -27.45
N SER A 56 7.12 -5.80 -26.51
CA SER A 56 8.58 -5.66 -26.67
C SER A 56 9.06 -6.37 -27.94
N LYS A 57 8.62 -7.62 -28.18
CA LYS A 57 8.96 -8.40 -29.38
C LYS A 57 8.40 -7.80 -30.66
N ILE A 58 7.15 -7.32 -30.63
CA ILE A 58 6.53 -6.67 -31.80
C ILE A 58 7.23 -5.34 -32.12
N ASN A 59 7.65 -4.58 -31.11
CA ASN A 59 8.39 -3.35 -31.32
C ASN A 59 9.71 -3.58 -32.06
N GLU A 60 10.44 -4.66 -31.75
CA GLU A 60 11.64 -5.06 -32.50
C GLU A 60 11.37 -5.43 -33.97
N GLN A 61 10.15 -5.85 -34.29
CA GLN A 61 9.72 -6.06 -35.68
C GLN A 61 9.39 -4.73 -36.36
N ASN A 62 8.66 -3.84 -35.68
CA ASN A 62 8.29 -2.53 -36.23
C ASN A 62 9.52 -1.68 -36.57
N LYS A 63 10.59 -1.76 -35.77
CA LYS A 63 11.87 -1.07 -36.02
C LYS A 63 12.55 -1.45 -37.34
N ARG A 64 12.12 -2.54 -38.00
CA ARG A 64 12.64 -2.97 -39.31
C ARG A 64 11.99 -2.24 -40.48
N PHE A 65 10.92 -1.50 -40.25
CA PHE A 65 10.24 -0.69 -41.26
C PHE A 65 10.84 0.71 -41.29
N GLU A 66 10.87 1.32 -42.47
CA GLU A 66 11.38 2.68 -42.67
C GLU A 66 10.66 3.71 -41.78
N ASN A 67 9.33 3.59 -41.67
CA ASN A 67 8.54 4.32 -40.70
C ASN A 67 7.71 3.37 -39.82
N PRO A 68 8.16 3.08 -38.59
CA PRO A 68 7.44 2.22 -37.66
C PRO A 68 6.02 2.69 -37.34
N TYR A 69 5.76 4.00 -37.30
CA TYR A 69 4.43 4.53 -36.97
C TYR A 69 3.43 4.30 -38.10
N ASP A 70 3.85 4.47 -39.35
CA ASP A 70 3.01 4.19 -40.51
C ASP A 70 2.68 2.69 -40.57
N HIS A 71 3.64 1.82 -40.28
CA HIS A 71 3.38 0.39 -40.19
C HIS A 71 2.35 0.06 -39.09
N ILE A 72 2.48 0.66 -37.90
CA ILE A 72 1.52 0.47 -36.80
C ILE A 72 0.12 0.97 -37.20
N PHE A 73 0.03 2.14 -37.83
CA PHE A 73 -1.22 2.68 -38.35
C PHE A 73 -1.86 1.73 -39.36
N ASP A 74 -1.06 1.21 -40.29
CA ASP A 74 -1.52 0.30 -41.32
C ASP A 74 -2.11 -1.00 -40.76
N LYS A 75 -1.49 -1.55 -39.71
CA LYS A 75 -2.00 -2.75 -39.05
C LYS A 75 -3.38 -2.57 -38.43
N TYR A 76 -3.69 -1.39 -37.89
CA TYR A 76 -4.83 -1.23 -36.97
C TYR A 76 -5.88 -0.20 -37.40
N ARG A 77 -5.55 0.69 -38.33
CA ARG A 77 -6.38 1.83 -38.75
C ARG A 77 -6.67 1.83 -40.25
N ASN A 78 -5.75 1.37 -41.10
CA ASN A 78 -5.94 1.35 -42.55
C ASN A 78 -6.55 0.05 -43.04
N GLN A 79 -7.86 0.01 -43.29
CA GLN A 79 -8.56 -1.20 -43.77
C GLN A 79 -8.08 -1.68 -45.15
N ASN A 80 -7.44 -0.80 -45.93
CA ASN A 80 -6.94 -1.13 -47.27
C ASN A 80 -5.49 -1.63 -47.25
N SER A 81 -4.81 -1.60 -46.10
CA SER A 81 -3.42 -2.05 -46.00
C SER A 81 -3.33 -3.58 -46.05
N PRO A 82 -2.34 -4.17 -46.75
CA PRO A 82 -2.08 -5.61 -46.67
C PRO A 82 -1.69 -6.08 -45.26
N TYR A 83 -1.29 -5.16 -44.37
CA TYR A 83 -0.97 -5.45 -42.97
C TYR A 83 -2.19 -5.39 -42.04
N PHE A 84 -3.35 -4.99 -42.54
CA PHE A 84 -4.52 -4.75 -41.70
C PHE A 84 -4.97 -6.01 -40.94
N ARG A 85 -5.07 -5.88 -39.62
CA ARG A 85 -5.45 -6.96 -38.70
C ARG A 85 -6.98 -7.14 -38.65
N SER A 86 -7.52 -7.68 -39.74
CA SER A 86 -8.96 -7.99 -39.90
C SER A 86 -9.43 -9.12 -38.98
N ASP A 87 -8.51 -9.97 -38.52
CA ASP A 87 -8.73 -11.05 -37.54
C ASP A 87 -9.01 -10.54 -36.11
N LEU A 88 -8.79 -9.25 -35.86
CA LEU A 88 -9.05 -8.60 -34.59
C LEU A 88 -10.38 -7.86 -34.62
N THR A 89 -11.06 -7.80 -33.48
CA THR A 89 -12.19 -6.89 -33.27
C THR A 89 -11.71 -5.43 -33.23
N LYS A 90 -12.62 -4.46 -33.37
CA LYS A 90 -12.27 -3.04 -33.24
C LYS A 90 -11.58 -2.72 -31.91
N LYS A 91 -12.10 -3.25 -30.79
CA LYS A 91 -11.54 -3.04 -29.44
C LYS A 91 -10.14 -3.62 -29.30
N GLU A 92 -9.89 -4.79 -29.87
CA GLU A 92 -8.56 -5.42 -29.86
C GLU A 92 -7.57 -4.66 -30.73
N ARG A 93 -8.00 -4.15 -31.89
CA ARG A 93 -7.16 -3.24 -32.70
C ARG A 93 -6.85 -1.95 -31.96
N ASP A 94 -7.82 -1.37 -31.25
CA ASP A 94 -7.61 -0.17 -30.43
C ASP A 94 -6.58 -0.43 -29.32
N ALA A 95 -6.70 -1.58 -28.64
CA ALA A 95 -5.76 -2.00 -27.60
C ALA A 95 -4.35 -2.20 -28.16
N ALA A 96 -4.23 -2.94 -29.27
CA ALA A 96 -2.94 -3.22 -29.89
C ALA A 96 -2.27 -1.97 -30.46
N PHE A 97 -3.04 -1.10 -31.12
CA PHE A 97 -2.54 0.19 -31.61
C PHE A 97 -1.98 1.06 -30.48
N SER A 98 -2.71 1.18 -29.36
CA SER A 98 -2.24 1.93 -28.18
C SER A 98 -0.95 1.36 -27.60
N MET A 99 -0.87 0.03 -27.46
CA MET A 99 0.31 -0.64 -26.93
C MET A 99 1.52 -0.46 -27.84
N GLU A 100 1.41 -0.76 -29.13
CA GLU A 100 2.52 -0.65 -30.06
C GLU A 100 3.00 0.79 -30.23
N THR A 101 2.09 1.77 -30.28
CA THR A 101 2.46 3.18 -30.35
C THR A 101 3.24 3.59 -29.08
N SER A 102 2.81 3.15 -27.89
CA SER A 102 3.52 3.42 -26.64
C SER A 102 4.96 2.88 -26.67
N TRP A 103 5.12 1.64 -27.14
CA TRP A 103 6.42 0.99 -27.27
C TRP A 103 7.31 1.65 -28.33
N ALA A 104 6.74 2.06 -29.47
CA ALA A 104 7.46 2.78 -30.51
C ALA A 104 7.95 4.16 -30.03
N SER A 105 7.15 4.87 -29.23
CA SER A 105 7.50 6.20 -28.72
C SER A 105 8.48 6.18 -27.54
N HIS A 106 8.35 5.23 -26.62
CA HIS A 106 9.08 5.28 -25.34
C HIS A 106 10.04 4.11 -25.11
N GLY A 107 10.05 3.11 -26.00
CA GLY A 107 10.85 1.89 -25.83
C GLY A 107 10.39 1.00 -24.66
N LYS A 108 9.24 1.29 -24.06
CA LYS A 108 8.64 0.54 -22.94
C LYS A 108 7.10 0.61 -22.98
N GLY A 109 6.47 -0.30 -22.24
CA GLY A 109 5.03 -0.26 -21.96
C GLY A 109 4.62 1.02 -21.21
N GLY A 110 3.31 1.27 -21.13
CA GLY A 110 2.79 2.44 -20.40
C GLY A 110 1.31 2.75 -20.64
N ARG A 111 0.75 2.39 -21.80
CA ARG A 111 -0.67 2.56 -22.11
C ARG A 111 -1.42 1.23 -22.19
N TYR A 112 -1.44 0.51 -21.07
CA TYR A 112 -2.05 -0.81 -20.96
C TYR A 112 -3.54 -0.78 -21.27
N ASN A 113 -3.97 -1.65 -22.19
CA ASN A 113 -5.36 -1.85 -22.51
C ASN A 113 -5.65 -3.36 -22.49
N PHE A 114 -6.38 -3.82 -21.47
CA PHE A 114 -6.66 -5.24 -21.27
C PHE A 114 -7.79 -5.80 -22.15
N ASN A 115 -8.29 -5.02 -23.12
CA ASN A 115 -9.11 -5.53 -24.23
C ASN A 115 -8.25 -6.13 -25.36
N ASP A 116 -6.95 -6.29 -25.15
CA ASP A 116 -6.04 -6.93 -26.09
C ASP A 116 -6.45 -8.38 -26.38
N ALA A 117 -6.24 -8.83 -27.61
CA ALA A 117 -6.55 -10.20 -28.02
C ALA A 117 -5.79 -11.27 -27.24
N ALA A 118 -4.69 -10.93 -26.56
CA ALA A 118 -3.98 -11.81 -25.63
C ALA A 118 -4.89 -12.34 -24.50
N PHE A 119 -5.96 -11.63 -24.18
CA PHE A 119 -6.90 -11.98 -23.10
C PHE A 119 -8.30 -12.34 -23.62
N ARG A 120 -8.45 -12.63 -24.92
CA ARG A 120 -9.76 -12.90 -25.56
C ARG A 120 -10.54 -14.04 -24.90
N ASN A 121 -9.83 -15.03 -24.37
CA ASN A 121 -10.41 -16.21 -23.73
C ASN A 121 -10.43 -16.14 -22.19
N GLU A 122 -10.15 -14.98 -21.63
CA GLU A 122 -10.16 -14.74 -20.20
C GLU A 122 -11.35 -13.87 -19.80
N SER A 123 -11.69 -13.86 -18.51
CA SER A 123 -12.65 -12.91 -17.98
C SER A 123 -12.18 -11.47 -18.23
N ARG A 124 -13.13 -10.55 -18.37
CA ARG A 124 -12.81 -9.12 -18.45
C ARG A 124 -12.15 -8.71 -17.13
N TYR A 125 -11.06 -7.95 -17.23
CA TYR A 125 -10.44 -7.34 -16.06
C TYR A 125 -11.42 -6.40 -15.37
N ASP A 126 -11.65 -6.61 -14.08
CA ASP A 126 -12.46 -5.79 -13.22
C ASP A 126 -11.61 -5.24 -12.06
N PRO A 127 -11.28 -3.93 -12.06
CA PRO A 127 -10.47 -3.33 -11.00
C PRO A 127 -11.18 -3.32 -9.63
N THR A 128 -12.53 -3.37 -9.61
CA THR A 128 -13.30 -3.41 -8.37
C THR A 128 -13.15 -4.77 -7.72
N GLN A 129 -13.31 -5.85 -8.50
CA GLN A 129 -13.10 -7.21 -8.04
C GLN A 129 -11.66 -7.43 -7.53
N GLU A 130 -10.66 -6.97 -8.29
CA GLU A 130 -9.26 -7.06 -7.85
C GLU A 130 -9.03 -6.31 -6.53
N SER A 131 -9.65 -5.15 -6.33
CA SER A 131 -9.55 -4.40 -5.07
C SER A 131 -10.07 -5.21 -3.87
N VAL A 132 -11.20 -5.90 -4.03
CA VAL A 132 -11.78 -6.77 -2.99
C VAL A 132 -10.86 -7.96 -2.69
N GLU A 133 -10.36 -8.63 -3.72
CA GLU A 133 -9.44 -9.76 -3.59
C GLU A 133 -8.14 -9.33 -2.89
N ARG A 134 -7.60 -8.16 -3.24
CA ARG A 134 -6.41 -7.60 -2.59
C ARG A 134 -6.63 -7.38 -1.09
N LYS A 135 -7.79 -6.85 -0.68
CA LYS A 135 -8.12 -6.67 0.75
C LYS A 135 -8.16 -8.03 1.45
N ALA A 136 -8.82 -9.03 0.87
CA ALA A 136 -8.95 -10.37 1.44
C ALA A 136 -7.59 -11.08 1.58
N ILE A 137 -6.78 -11.11 0.52
CA ILE A 137 -5.44 -11.70 0.54
C ILE A 137 -4.54 -10.98 1.54
N ASN A 138 -4.58 -9.65 1.60
CA ASN A 138 -3.78 -8.90 2.56
C ASN A 138 -4.18 -9.23 4.01
N ARG A 139 -5.49 -9.37 4.29
CA ARG A 139 -5.99 -9.79 5.61
C ARG A 139 -5.50 -11.19 5.97
N GLN A 140 -5.53 -12.14 5.03
CA GLN A 140 -4.98 -13.46 5.27
C GLN A 140 -3.49 -13.41 5.66
N LYS A 141 -2.68 -12.62 4.96
CA LYS A 141 -1.25 -12.46 5.30
C LYS A 141 -1.02 -11.83 6.67
N VAL A 142 -1.85 -10.85 7.05
CA VAL A 142 -1.81 -10.26 8.41
C VAL A 142 -2.22 -11.30 9.46
N ASN A 143 -3.23 -12.13 9.20
CA ASN A 143 -3.60 -13.23 10.10
C ASN A 143 -2.46 -14.24 10.25
N GLU A 144 -1.76 -14.60 9.16
CA GLU A 144 -0.59 -15.47 9.19
C GLU A 144 0.55 -14.86 10.04
N GLN A 145 0.79 -13.55 9.91
CA GLN A 145 1.78 -12.81 10.73
C GLN A 145 1.39 -12.78 12.21
N LEU A 146 0.11 -12.54 12.53
CA LEU A 146 -0.41 -12.62 13.90
C LEU A 146 -0.24 -14.01 14.48
N HIS A 147 -0.56 -15.06 13.70
CA HIS A 147 -0.40 -16.43 14.14
C HIS A 147 1.06 -16.79 14.41
N ALA A 148 1.98 -16.38 13.53
CA ALA A 148 3.42 -16.56 13.73
C ALA A 148 3.92 -15.81 14.97
N LEU A 149 3.47 -14.57 15.17
CA LEU A 149 3.79 -13.75 16.34
C LEU A 149 3.33 -14.41 17.65
N PHE A 150 2.09 -14.89 17.71
CA PHE A 150 1.55 -15.55 18.89
C PHE A 150 2.24 -16.90 19.15
N SER A 151 2.45 -17.70 18.10
CA SER A 151 3.11 -19.01 18.20
C SER A 151 4.54 -18.89 18.74
N LYS A 152 5.33 -17.93 18.22
CA LYS A 152 6.70 -17.69 18.68
C LYS A 152 6.76 -17.26 20.16
N ASN A 153 5.73 -16.58 20.64
CA ASN A 153 5.62 -16.10 22.01
C ASN A 153 4.83 -17.06 22.92
N ALA A 154 4.55 -18.29 22.46
CA ALA A 154 3.78 -19.31 23.19
C ALA A 154 2.45 -18.76 23.74
N ILE A 155 1.76 -17.95 22.94
CA ILE A 155 0.43 -17.43 23.25
C ILE A 155 -0.61 -18.30 22.55
N THR A 156 -1.46 -18.94 23.34
CA THR A 156 -2.63 -19.69 22.85
C THR A 156 -3.88 -18.93 23.26
N ILE A 157 -4.71 -18.60 22.29
CA ILE A 157 -6.02 -17.98 22.53
C ILE A 157 -7.06 -19.12 22.56
N PRO A 158 -7.84 -19.26 23.64
CA PRO A 158 -8.86 -20.31 23.73
C PRO A 158 -9.89 -20.22 22.60
N ASP A 159 -10.38 -21.36 22.13
CA ASP A 159 -11.42 -21.43 21.10
C ASP A 159 -12.65 -20.62 21.50
N ASN A 160 -13.29 -19.98 20.51
CA ASN A 160 -14.47 -19.12 20.69
C ASN A 160 -14.25 -17.88 21.59
N THR A 161 -12.99 -17.54 21.93
CA THR A 161 -12.68 -16.24 22.52
C THR A 161 -12.84 -15.16 21.45
N ASN A 162 -13.68 -14.17 21.72
CA ASN A 162 -13.83 -13.00 20.86
C ASN A 162 -12.99 -11.87 21.46
N LEU A 163 -11.85 -11.57 20.86
CA LEU A 163 -11.01 -10.46 21.27
C LEU A 163 -11.32 -9.23 20.43
N LYS A 164 -11.11 -8.06 21.01
CA LYS A 164 -11.13 -6.78 20.31
C LYS A 164 -9.82 -6.07 20.54
N PHE A 165 -9.18 -5.69 19.43
CA PHE A 165 -7.97 -4.90 19.41
C PHE A 165 -8.34 -3.46 19.13
N THR A 166 -8.13 -2.56 20.08
CA THR A 166 -8.43 -1.13 19.95
C THR A 166 -7.13 -0.33 19.94
N ILE A 167 -6.95 0.54 18.96
CA ILE A 167 -5.69 1.25 18.75
C ILE A 167 -5.92 2.76 18.81
N ASP A 168 -5.20 3.41 19.71
CA ASP A 168 -5.14 4.87 19.81
C ASP A 168 -4.25 5.45 18.70
N PRO A 169 -4.71 6.46 17.93
CA PRO A 169 -3.97 6.98 16.79
C PRO A 169 -2.78 7.89 17.13
N THR A 170 -2.65 8.34 18.38
CA THR A 170 -1.67 9.35 18.82
C THR A 170 -0.26 8.75 18.94
N ASN A 171 -0.20 7.55 19.50
CA ASN A 171 1.04 6.80 19.73
C ASN A 171 0.96 5.35 19.20
N PHE A 172 -0.14 5.00 18.53
CA PHE A 172 -0.41 3.63 18.08
C PHE A 172 -0.37 2.62 19.22
N LYS A 173 -0.81 2.99 20.43
CA LYS A 173 -0.96 2.04 21.53
C LYS A 173 -2.21 1.19 21.31
N LEU A 174 -2.01 -0.12 21.29
CA LEU A 174 -3.06 -1.12 21.19
C LEU A 174 -3.44 -1.62 22.59
N THR A 175 -4.74 -1.72 22.84
CA THR A 175 -5.32 -2.44 23.99
C THR A 175 -6.13 -3.64 23.51
N VAL A 176 -6.24 -4.66 24.35
CA VAL A 176 -6.96 -5.90 24.06
C VAL A 176 -8.09 -6.08 25.08
N SER A 177 -9.28 -6.35 24.59
CA SER A 177 -10.45 -6.66 25.43
C SER A 177 -11.20 -7.89 24.91
N GLY A 178 -12.18 -8.39 25.68
CA GLY A 178 -13.02 -9.52 25.28
C GLY A 178 -12.75 -10.84 25.99
N SER A 179 -11.86 -10.86 27.00
CA SER A 179 -11.66 -12.00 27.90
C SER A 179 -11.45 -11.54 29.35
N ASN A 180 -11.85 -12.38 30.30
CA ASN A 180 -11.58 -12.19 31.73
C ASN A 180 -10.19 -12.70 32.15
N ASP A 181 -9.45 -13.32 31.24
CA ASP A 181 -8.07 -13.76 31.49
C ASP A 181 -7.11 -12.57 31.35
N GLU A 182 -6.90 -11.85 32.46
CA GLU A 182 -6.01 -10.68 32.52
C GLU A 182 -4.57 -11.01 32.13
N LEU A 183 -4.08 -12.22 32.41
CA LEU A 183 -2.72 -12.63 32.04
C LEU A 183 -2.60 -12.78 30.52
N LEU A 184 -3.59 -13.37 29.88
CA LEU A 184 -3.66 -13.45 28.42
C LEU A 184 -3.76 -12.06 27.79
N MET A 185 -4.62 -11.18 28.30
CA MET A 185 -4.78 -9.81 27.77
C MET A 185 -3.47 -9.03 27.85
N ASN A 186 -2.81 -9.05 29.01
CA ASN A 186 -1.53 -8.38 29.20
C ASN A 186 -0.43 -8.95 28.28
N ARG A 187 -0.38 -10.27 28.09
CA ARG A 187 0.60 -10.89 27.17
C ARG A 187 0.34 -10.48 25.72
N LEU A 188 -0.91 -10.45 25.29
CA LEU A 188 -1.28 -10.01 23.94
C LEU A 188 -0.95 -8.53 23.73
N GLU A 189 -1.35 -7.66 24.65
CA GLU A 189 -1.03 -6.22 24.58
C GLU A 189 0.48 -6.00 24.50
N ASN A 190 1.26 -6.64 25.37
CA ASN A 190 2.71 -6.49 25.38
C ASN A 190 3.33 -6.87 24.03
N ILE A 191 2.94 -8.01 23.46
CA ILE A 191 3.51 -8.48 22.19
C ILE A 191 2.99 -7.66 20.99
N LEU A 192 1.71 -7.31 20.95
CA LEU A 192 1.14 -6.53 19.84
C LEU A 192 1.61 -5.07 19.82
N ASN A 193 2.13 -4.54 20.93
CA ASN A 193 2.74 -3.21 20.99
C ASN A 193 4.26 -3.21 20.70
N THR A 194 4.88 -4.35 20.38
CA THR A 194 6.29 -4.42 19.95
C THR A 194 6.45 -4.12 18.45
N ASP A 195 7.65 -3.72 18.02
CA ASP A 195 8.07 -3.66 16.60
C ASP A 195 7.09 -2.97 15.64
N ASN A 196 6.40 -1.91 16.09
CA ASN A 196 5.35 -1.18 15.34
C ASN A 196 4.12 -2.01 14.94
N ASN A 197 3.92 -3.20 15.51
CA ASN A 197 2.81 -4.09 15.16
C ASN A 197 1.44 -3.40 15.31
N ALA A 198 1.22 -2.68 16.40
CA ALA A 198 0.00 -1.91 16.63
C ALA A 198 -0.24 -0.81 15.57
N ARG A 199 0.82 -0.12 15.13
CA ARG A 199 0.76 0.87 14.03
C ARG A 199 0.39 0.21 12.71
N GLU A 200 0.97 -0.95 12.41
CA GLU A 200 0.66 -1.69 11.19
C GLU A 200 -0.75 -2.28 11.22
N LEU A 201 -1.23 -2.73 12.38
CA LEU A 201 -2.64 -3.11 12.55
C LEU A 201 -3.59 -1.92 12.37
N PHE A 202 -3.24 -0.73 12.87
CA PHE A 202 -4.05 0.48 12.65
C PHE A 202 -4.23 0.77 11.17
N PHE A 203 -3.13 0.79 10.41
CA PHE A 203 -3.19 1.03 8.98
C PHE A 203 -3.82 -0.13 8.20
N HIS A 204 -3.70 -1.37 8.69
CA HIS A 204 -4.44 -2.50 8.14
C HIS A 204 -5.94 -2.25 8.25
N THR A 205 -6.45 -2.04 9.47
CA THR A 205 -7.88 -1.78 9.76
C THR A 205 -8.40 -0.61 8.94
N MET A 206 -7.64 0.49 8.86
CA MET A 206 -8.01 1.66 8.06
C MET A 206 -8.16 1.34 6.56
N LYS A 207 -7.31 0.48 6.00
CA LYS A 207 -7.31 0.12 4.57
C LYS A 207 -8.30 -1.00 4.24
N SER A 208 -8.53 -1.92 5.17
CA SER A 208 -9.35 -3.12 4.96
C SER A 208 -10.82 -2.90 5.25
N ARG A 209 -11.18 -1.86 6.03
CA ARG A 209 -12.56 -1.54 6.41
C ARG A 209 -13.53 -1.51 5.21
N THR A 210 -14.78 -1.76 5.54
CA THR A 210 -15.94 -1.50 4.69
C THR A 210 -16.23 0.00 4.63
N ASP A 211 -16.91 0.43 3.56
CA ASP A 211 -17.18 1.85 3.31
C ASP A 211 -18.25 2.43 4.28
N ASP A 212 -19.02 1.57 4.94
CA ASP A 212 -20.06 1.90 5.92
C ASP A 212 -19.57 1.88 7.39
N SER A 213 -18.27 1.66 7.62
CA SER A 213 -17.72 1.59 8.97
C SER A 213 -17.91 2.89 9.76
N THR A 214 -18.66 2.81 10.86
CA THR A 214 -18.97 3.96 11.74
C THR A 214 -17.77 4.50 12.52
N GLN A 215 -16.70 3.70 12.62
CA GLN A 215 -15.46 4.11 13.28
C GLN A 215 -14.74 5.23 12.52
N PHE A 216 -14.95 5.30 11.20
CA PHE A 216 -14.19 6.15 10.29
C PHE A 216 -15.08 7.26 9.72
N THR A 217 -14.75 8.52 9.99
CA THR A 217 -15.41 9.67 9.35
C THR A 217 -14.36 10.59 8.71
N PRO A 218 -14.73 11.38 7.69
CA PRO A 218 -13.81 12.36 7.09
C PRO A 218 -13.19 13.31 8.12
N GLU A 219 -13.97 13.78 9.10
CA GLU A 219 -13.51 14.74 10.12
C GLU A 219 -12.47 14.10 11.05
N LYS A 220 -12.69 12.84 11.47
CA LYS A 220 -11.71 12.10 12.28
C LYS A 220 -10.40 11.87 11.50
N LEU A 221 -10.50 11.57 10.20
CA LEU A 221 -9.34 11.42 9.33
C LEU A 221 -8.57 12.73 9.15
N GLU A 222 -9.27 13.84 8.95
CA GLU A 222 -8.66 15.17 8.87
C GLU A 222 -7.94 15.54 10.17
N LYS A 223 -8.57 15.31 11.33
CA LYS A 223 -7.91 15.49 12.64
C LYS A 223 -6.66 14.62 12.77
N PHE A 224 -6.74 13.35 12.38
CA PHE A 224 -5.61 12.43 12.38
C PHE A 224 -4.45 12.92 11.51
N HIS A 225 -4.74 13.37 10.27
CA HIS A 225 -3.72 13.92 9.37
C HIS A 225 -3.11 15.20 9.92
N LEU A 226 -3.92 16.11 10.46
CA LEU A 226 -3.46 17.34 11.08
C LEU A 226 -2.48 17.06 12.22
N ILE A 227 -2.87 16.22 13.18
CA ILE A 227 -2.03 15.88 14.35
C ILE A 227 -0.69 15.30 13.89
N ASN A 228 -0.72 14.33 12.97
CA ASN A 228 0.50 13.69 12.46
C ASN A 228 1.38 14.66 11.67
N GLN A 229 0.79 15.54 10.86
CA GLN A 229 1.53 16.52 10.11
C GLN A 229 2.27 17.48 11.04
N ILE A 230 1.58 18.05 12.03
CA ILE A 230 2.19 18.97 12.99
C ILE A 230 3.29 18.26 13.77
N LYS A 231 3.02 17.07 14.32
CA LYS A 231 4.02 16.27 15.03
C LYS A 231 5.24 15.95 14.18
N THR A 232 5.04 15.60 12.91
CA THR A 232 6.15 15.26 11.99
C THR A 232 7.01 16.47 11.67
N VAL A 233 6.41 17.65 11.50
CA VAL A 233 7.15 18.86 11.09
C VAL A 233 7.74 19.61 12.29
N THR A 234 7.05 19.68 13.42
CA THR A 234 7.46 20.49 14.58
C THR A 234 7.99 19.67 15.74
N GLY A 235 7.71 18.36 15.77
CA GLY A 235 7.99 17.49 16.92
C GLY A 235 6.95 17.55 18.04
N TYR A 236 6.01 18.50 18.00
CA TYR A 236 5.00 18.66 19.05
C TYR A 236 3.73 17.85 18.77
N ASN A 237 3.22 17.21 19.82
CA ASN A 237 1.92 16.59 19.80
C ASN A 237 0.85 17.61 20.23
N LEU A 238 -0.13 17.88 19.36
CA LEU A 238 -1.18 18.87 19.63
C LEU A 238 -1.98 18.58 20.91
N LYS A 239 -2.13 17.30 21.27
CA LYS A 239 -2.84 16.88 22.49
C LYS A 239 -2.16 17.36 23.78
N ASP A 240 -0.86 17.61 23.72
CA ASP A 240 -0.04 17.99 24.87
C ASP A 240 0.13 19.53 24.96
N LEU A 241 -0.47 20.30 24.04
CA LEU A 241 -0.37 21.76 23.98
C LEU A 241 -1.60 22.44 24.58
N GLU A 242 -1.39 23.62 25.17
CA GLU A 242 -2.48 24.46 25.66
C GLU A 242 -3.13 25.24 24.51
N ILE A 243 -4.43 25.52 24.64
CA ILE A 243 -5.15 26.43 23.76
C ILE A 243 -5.32 27.77 24.46
N VAL A 244 -4.65 28.81 23.95
CA VAL A 244 -4.73 30.18 24.46
C VAL A 244 -5.20 31.09 23.34
N ASN A 245 -6.30 31.82 23.55
CA ASN A 245 -6.88 32.75 22.58
C ASN A 245 -7.10 32.12 21.18
N GLY A 246 -7.62 30.88 21.14
CA GLY A 246 -7.91 30.16 19.90
C GLY A 246 -6.66 29.71 19.13
N LYS A 247 -5.52 29.53 19.82
CA LYS A 247 -4.27 29.04 19.23
C LYS A 247 -3.65 27.97 20.13
N PHE A 248 -3.10 26.93 19.53
CA PHE A 248 -2.23 25.98 20.23
C PHE A 248 -0.89 26.65 20.53
N VAL A 249 -0.49 26.64 21.79
CA VAL A 249 0.76 27.24 22.26
C VAL A 249 1.63 26.22 23.00
N THR A 250 2.93 26.34 22.83
CA THR A 250 3.94 25.60 23.60
C THR A 250 4.02 26.13 25.03
N GLU A 251 4.75 25.43 25.91
CA GLU A 251 4.95 25.81 27.32
C GLU A 251 5.49 27.25 27.50
N ASN A 252 6.26 27.75 26.54
CA ASN A 252 6.79 29.13 26.56
C ASN A 252 5.87 30.16 25.87
N GLY A 253 4.65 29.78 25.50
CA GLY A 253 3.65 30.65 24.86
C GLY A 253 3.82 30.84 23.34
N THR A 254 4.70 30.06 22.69
CA THR A 254 4.91 30.18 21.24
C THR A 254 3.77 29.49 20.49
N ASN A 255 3.17 30.19 19.52
CA ASN A 255 2.13 29.64 18.66
C ASN A 255 2.68 28.53 17.75
N ILE A 256 2.08 27.33 17.81
CA ILE A 256 2.56 26.17 17.05
C ILE A 256 2.53 26.41 15.53
N PHE A 257 1.60 27.23 15.05
CA PHE A 257 1.50 27.53 13.62
C PHE A 257 2.70 28.34 13.11
N ASP A 258 3.31 29.17 13.96
CA ASP A 258 4.49 29.93 13.59
C ASP A 258 5.71 29.00 13.49
N ILE A 259 5.89 28.09 14.45
CA ILE A 259 6.90 27.02 14.40
C ILE A 259 6.71 26.16 13.14
N TYR A 260 5.47 25.75 12.84
CA TYR A 260 5.16 24.94 11.66
C TYR A 260 5.58 25.61 10.35
N LYS A 261 5.28 26.90 10.17
CA LYS A 261 5.70 27.64 8.97
C LYS A 261 7.22 27.73 8.87
N GLU A 262 7.91 28.00 9.97
CA GLU A 262 9.36 28.11 9.99
C GLU A 262 10.03 26.78 9.63
N GLU A 263 9.60 25.67 10.23
CA GLU A 263 10.16 24.34 9.96
C GLU A 263 9.92 23.88 8.51
N LEU A 264 8.74 24.18 7.94
CA LEU A 264 8.47 23.92 6.52
C LEU A 264 9.44 24.62 5.56
N LEU A 265 9.89 25.83 5.92
CA LEU A 265 10.82 26.62 5.10
C LEU A 265 12.28 26.17 5.26
N LYS A 266 12.64 25.63 6.43
CA LYS A 266 13.99 25.09 6.68
C LYS A 266 14.26 23.81 5.90
N ASN A 267 13.23 22.99 5.65
CA ASN A 267 13.38 21.75 4.92
C ASN A 267 13.30 21.99 3.40
N PRO A 268 14.38 21.71 2.63
CA PRO A 268 14.43 22.00 1.20
C PRO A 268 13.39 21.21 0.38
N TYR A 269 12.93 20.06 0.88
CA TYR A 269 11.92 19.23 0.22
C TYR A 269 10.50 19.80 0.39
N THR A 270 10.23 20.53 1.48
CA THR A 270 8.91 21.11 1.76
C THR A 270 8.82 22.59 1.40
N ALA A 271 9.95 23.31 1.38
CA ALA A 271 10.00 24.77 1.20
C ALA A 271 9.23 25.26 -0.02
N ARG A 272 9.33 24.56 -1.16
CA ARG A 272 8.62 24.92 -2.41
C ARG A 272 7.09 24.90 -2.27
N HIS A 273 6.57 24.10 -1.35
CA HIS A 273 5.13 23.91 -1.13
C HIS A 273 4.67 24.42 0.25
N ALA A 274 5.55 25.11 0.98
CA ALA A 274 5.31 25.53 2.35
C ALA A 274 4.07 26.42 2.49
N SER A 275 3.83 27.34 1.54
CA SER A 275 2.64 28.21 1.55
C SER A 275 1.33 27.42 1.44
N ILE A 276 1.28 26.44 0.53
CA ILE A 276 0.10 25.59 0.32
C ILE A 276 -0.16 24.74 1.57
N ALA A 277 0.89 24.12 2.12
CA ALA A 277 0.78 23.32 3.34
C ALA A 277 0.38 24.18 4.55
N ALA A 278 0.94 25.39 4.69
CA ALA A 278 0.58 26.33 5.75
C ALA A 278 -0.87 26.81 5.64
N SER A 279 -1.37 27.08 4.43
CA SER A 279 -2.78 27.44 4.24
C SER A 279 -3.72 26.28 4.58
N HIS A 280 -3.41 25.06 4.13
CA HIS A 280 -4.27 23.89 4.38
C HIS A 280 -4.32 23.50 5.86
N TYR A 281 -3.16 23.29 6.50
CA TYR A 281 -3.12 22.86 7.89
C TYR A 281 -3.34 24.01 8.88
N GLY A 282 -3.06 25.26 8.47
CA GLY A 282 -3.31 26.45 9.29
C GLY A 282 -4.79 26.71 9.52
N SER A 283 -5.64 26.51 8.50
CA SER A 283 -7.09 26.63 8.69
C SER A 283 -7.63 25.53 9.60
N GLN A 284 -7.17 24.28 9.42
CA GLN A 284 -7.55 23.16 10.28
C GLN A 284 -7.10 23.35 11.74
N LEU A 285 -5.86 23.85 11.96
CA LEU A 285 -5.36 24.20 13.29
C LEU A 285 -6.25 25.25 13.97
N TYR A 286 -6.59 26.32 13.25
CA TYR A 286 -7.40 27.40 13.78
C TYR A 286 -8.81 26.92 14.14
N GLU A 287 -9.48 26.16 13.27
CA GLU A 287 -10.81 25.63 13.56
C GLU A 287 -10.79 24.65 14.75
N LEU A 288 -9.79 23.77 14.82
CA LEU A 288 -9.64 22.86 15.97
C LEU A 288 -9.37 23.63 17.27
N ALA A 289 -8.50 24.63 17.26
CA ALA A 289 -8.19 25.44 18.44
C ALA A 289 -9.40 26.27 18.91
N LYS A 290 -10.18 26.81 17.97
CA LYS A 290 -11.39 27.59 18.26
C LYS A 290 -12.49 26.74 18.93
N ASN A 291 -12.67 25.51 18.47
CA ASN A 291 -13.72 24.62 18.96
C ASN A 291 -13.26 23.73 20.14
N GLY A 292 -11.95 23.64 20.37
CA GLY A 292 -11.32 22.79 21.39
C GLY A 292 -10.82 21.47 20.81
N PHE A 293 -9.73 20.94 21.37
CA PHE A 293 -9.07 19.72 20.87
C PHE A 293 -10.03 18.51 20.80
N ASP A 294 -10.93 18.38 21.77
CA ASP A 294 -11.90 17.27 21.85
C ASP A 294 -13.20 17.51 21.07
N SER A 295 -13.31 18.62 20.32
CA SER A 295 -14.49 18.90 19.48
C SER A 295 -14.72 17.88 18.36
N ILE A 296 -13.65 17.21 17.92
CA ILE A 296 -13.68 16.11 16.97
C ILE A 296 -13.07 14.89 17.67
N PRO A 297 -13.76 13.74 17.75
CA PRO A 297 -13.18 12.53 18.34
C PRO A 297 -11.91 12.08 17.61
N ASP A 298 -10.97 11.45 18.34
CA ASP A 298 -9.80 10.84 17.73
C ASP A 298 -10.22 9.66 16.82
N LEU A 299 -9.45 9.39 15.76
CA LEU A 299 -9.65 8.23 14.88
C LEU A 299 -9.19 6.94 15.58
N VAL A 300 -9.84 6.58 16.68
CA VAL A 300 -9.64 5.30 17.35
C VAL A 300 -10.24 4.21 16.49
N LEU A 301 -9.43 3.22 16.12
CA LEU A 301 -9.85 2.09 15.29
C LEU A 301 -9.79 0.81 16.10
N SER A 302 -10.84 0.01 15.96
CA SER A 302 -10.93 -1.31 16.55
C SER A 302 -11.18 -2.37 15.48
N ILE A 303 -10.63 -3.55 15.71
CA ILE A 303 -10.81 -4.73 14.87
C ILE A 303 -11.00 -5.95 15.78
N ASP A 304 -11.97 -6.80 15.44
CA ASP A 304 -12.23 -8.00 16.20
C ASP A 304 -11.27 -9.10 15.76
N TYR A 305 -10.91 -10.00 16.68
CA TYR A 305 -10.09 -11.17 16.41
C TYR A 305 -10.76 -12.40 17.02
N LYS A 306 -11.15 -13.34 16.16
CA LYS A 306 -11.86 -14.55 16.55
C LYS A 306 -11.38 -15.73 15.72
N ASN A 307 -11.15 -16.86 16.38
CA ASN A 307 -10.81 -18.13 15.74
C ASN A 307 -9.66 -18.00 14.71
N GLY A 308 -8.60 -17.26 15.07
CA GLY A 308 -7.43 -17.10 14.21
C GLY A 308 -7.53 -16.03 13.14
N SER A 309 -8.61 -15.25 13.08
CA SER A 309 -8.82 -14.26 12.02
C SER A 309 -9.33 -12.92 12.53
N LEU A 310 -8.81 -11.85 11.94
CA LEU A 310 -9.34 -10.50 12.05
C LEU A 310 -10.71 -10.37 11.36
N GLN A 311 -11.64 -9.65 11.98
CA GLN A 311 -12.98 -9.32 11.48
C GLN A 311 -13.20 -7.81 11.58
N ASP A 312 -13.74 -7.21 10.52
CA ASP A 312 -14.14 -5.81 10.60
C ASP A 312 -15.27 -5.65 11.61
N MET A 313 -15.30 -4.51 12.29
CA MET A 313 -16.44 -4.17 13.12
C MET A 313 -17.58 -3.65 12.26
N ASP A 314 -18.78 -4.13 12.56
CA ASP A 314 -20.05 -3.57 12.10
C ASP A 314 -20.29 -2.16 12.67
#